data_AF-A0A949AMW3-F1
#
_entry.id   AF-A0A949AMW3-F1
#
_cell.length_a   1.000
_cell.length_b   1.000
_cell.length_c   1.000
_cell.angle_alpha   90.00
_cell.angle_beta   90.00
_cell.angle_gamma   90.00
#
_symmetry.space_group_name_H-M   'P 1'
#
loop_
_entity.id
_entity.type
_entity.pdbx_description
1 polymer ?
#
loop_
_entity_poly.entity_id
_entity_poly.type
_entity_poly.pdbx_seq_one_letter_code
_entity_poly.pdbx_strand_id
1 'polypeptide(L)' 'MKIGGQSVKIFKMKNRKGYAAICDDHLTEGITQNQALERMEKAVNRTMKKLLKQKKK' A
#
# COMPACT_ATOMS: atom_id res chain seq x y z
N MET A 1 3.55 -1.42 -10.95
CA MET A 1 2.12 -1.14 -10.68
C MET A 1 2.03 0.20 -9.97
N LYS A 2 1.05 1.06 -10.30
CA LYS A 2 0.89 2.37 -9.65
C LYS A 2 -0.41 2.38 -8.83
N ILE A 3 -0.35 2.81 -7.58
CA ILE A 3 -1.52 2.99 -6.70
C ILE A 3 -1.55 4.46 -6.28
N GLY A 4 -2.66 5.16 -6.54
CA GLY A 4 -2.77 6.59 -6.23
C GLY A 4 -1.74 7.48 -6.94
N GLY A 5 -1.28 7.06 -8.14
CA GLY A 5 -0.20 7.74 -8.89
C GLY A 5 1.22 7.37 -8.45
N GLN A 6 1.38 6.61 -7.36
CA GLN A 6 2.66 6.30 -6.76
C GLN A 6 3.15 4.90 -7.15
N SER A 7 4.47 4.72 -7.25
CA SER A 7 5.08 3.45 -7.62
C SER A 7 5.06 2.47 -6.44
N VAL A 8 4.45 1.31 -6.63
CA VAL A 8 4.37 0.27 -5.62
C VAL A 8 5.42 -0.80 -5.90
N LYS A 9 6.29 -1.07 -4.93
CA LYS A 9 7.25 -2.17 -4.98
C LYS A 9 6.66 -3.37 -4.27
N ILE A 10 6.47 -4.47 -5.00
CA ILE A 10 6.00 -5.74 -4.44
C ILE A 10 7.09 -6.80 -4.51
N PHE A 11 7.25 -7.59 -3.45
CA PHE A 11 8.24 -8.65 -3.40
C PHE A 11 7.78 -9.82 -2.53
N LYS A 12 8.33 -11.00 -2.83
CA LYS A 12 8.15 -12.19 -2.00
C LYS A 12 8.96 -12.04 -0.72
N MET A 13 8.32 -12.30 0.43
CA MET A 13 9.02 -12.31 1.71
C MET A 13 9.79 -13.63 1.84
N LYS A 14 11.07 -13.56 2.21
CA LYS A 14 11.93 -14.74 2.37
C LYS A 14 11.78 -15.40 3.74
N ASN A 15 11.47 -14.61 4.76
CA ASN A 15 11.41 -15.04 6.17
C ASN A 15 10.01 -15.49 6.64
N ARG A 16 8.96 -15.28 5.83
CA ARG A 16 7.59 -15.70 6.13
C ARG A 16 6.80 -15.97 4.86
N LYS A 17 5.71 -16.72 4.98
CA LYS A 17 4.79 -16.97 3.87
C LYS A 17 4.09 -15.66 3.48
N GLY A 18 3.99 -15.41 2.17
CA GLY A 18 3.27 -14.28 1.61
C GLY A 18 4.14 -13.32 0.80
N TYR A 19 3.63 -12.12 0.57
CA TYR A 19 4.19 -11.01 -0.19
C TYR A 19 4.04 -9.72 0.59
N ALA A 20 4.98 -8.79 0.38
CA ALA A 20 4.92 -7.44 0.92
C ALA A 20 4.85 -6.43 -0.24
N ALA A 21 4.08 -5.37 -0.03
CA ALA A 21 4.02 -4.21 -0.89
C ALA A 21 4.47 -2.97 -0.11
N ILE A 22 5.31 -2.14 -0.72
CA ILE A 22 5.82 -0.88 -0.17
C ILE A 22 5.50 0.26 -1.12
N CYS A 23 4.98 1.36 -0.58
CA CYS A 23 4.66 2.58 -1.31
C CYS A 23 4.52 3.75 -0.33
N ASP A 24 5.23 4.87 -0.56
CA ASP A 24 5.03 6.13 0.17
C ASP A 24 4.99 5.97 1.71
N ASP A 25 6.02 5.36 2.29
CA ASP A 25 6.11 5.00 3.72
C ASP A 25 5.03 4.04 4.26
N HIS A 26 4.19 3.46 3.38
CA HIS A 26 3.30 2.37 3.73
C HIS A 26 3.97 1.02 3.46
N LEU A 27 3.74 0.08 4.37
CA LEU A 27 4.10 -1.33 4.23
C LEU A 27 2.83 -2.17 4.45
N THR A 28 2.46 -2.99 3.47
CA THR A 28 1.36 -3.93 3.59
C THR A 28 1.79 -5.34 3.20
N GLU A 29 1.11 -6.34 3.76
CA GLU A 29 1.43 -7.74 3.53
C GLU A 29 0.18 -8.53 3.18
N GLY A 30 0.35 -9.61 2.42
CA GLY A 30 -0.71 -10.54 2.06
C GLY A 30 -0.17 -11.93 1.70
N ILE A 31 -1.02 -12.94 1.76
CA ILE A 31 -0.65 -14.31 1.38
C ILE A 31 -0.39 -14.41 -0.14
N THR A 32 -1.11 -13.61 -0.94
CA THR A 32 -0.90 -13.43 -2.38
C THR A 32 -0.43 -12.01 -2.70
N GLN A 33 0.11 -11.82 -3.91
CA GLN A 33 0.48 -10.49 -4.40
C GLN A 33 -0.73 -9.54 -4.43
N ASN A 34 -1.87 -10.01 -4.95
CA ASN A 34 -3.10 -9.22 -5.01
C ASN A 34 -3.57 -8.78 -3.64
N GLN A 35 -3.52 -9.66 -2.63
CA GLN A 35 -3.94 -9.29 -1.28
C GLN A 35 -3.04 -8.19 -0.67
N ALA A 36 -1.73 -8.23 -0.92
CA ALA A 36 -0.83 -7.16 -0.48
C ALA A 36 -1.16 -5.82 -1.17
N LEU A 37 -1.50 -5.86 -2.46
CA LEU A 37 -1.87 -4.69 -3.27
C LEU A 37 -3.23 -4.09 -2.87
N GLU A 38 -4.27 -4.89 -2.69
CA GLU A 38 -5.59 -4.42 -2.22
C GLU A 38 -5.49 -3.75 -0.85
N ARG A 39 -4.65 -4.30 0.04
CA ARG A 39 -4.35 -3.69 1.34
C ARG A 39 -3.59 -2.37 1.19
N MET A 40 -2.65 -2.30 0.24
CA MET A 40 -1.91 -1.08 -0.07
C MET A 40 -2.83 0.02 -0.58
N GLU A 41 -3.75 -0.30 -1.49
CA GLU A 41 -4.74 0.63 -2.01
C GLU A 41 -5.59 1.24 -0.89
N LYS A 42 -6.05 0.41 0.07
CA LYS A 42 -6.76 0.90 1.25
C LYS A 42 -5.90 1.81 2.11
N ALA A 43 -4.62 1.51 2.30
CA ALA A 43 -3.70 2.33 3.08
C ALA A 43 -3.51 3.71 2.45
N VAL A 44 -3.15 3.75 1.16
CA VAL A 44 -2.97 5.00 0.39
C VAL A 44 -4.25 5.84 0.41
N ASN A 45 -5.42 5.23 0.18
CA ASN A 45 -6.70 5.94 0.18
C ASN A 45 -7.03 6.57 1.54
N ARG A 46 -6.69 5.91 2.66
CA ARG A 46 -6.86 6.48 4.01
C ARG A 46 -5.98 7.70 4.22
N THR A 47 -4.72 7.64 3.79
CA THR A 47 -3.77 8.75 3.89
C THR A 47 -4.20 9.93 3.02
N MET A 48 -4.59 9.67 1.78
CA MET A 48 -5.12 10.70 0.86
C MET A 48 -6.36 11.40 1.44
N LYS A 49 -7.32 10.64 1.98
CA LYS A 49 -8.51 11.22 2.61
C LYS A 49 -8.16 12.12 3.81
N LYS A 50 -7.16 11.72 4.62
CA LYS A 50 -6.67 12.51 5.76
C LYS A 50 -5.99 13.80 5.29
N LEU A 51 -5.22 13.77 4.21
CA LEU A 51 -4.58 14.95 3.61
C LEU A 51 -5.62 15.94 3.06
N LEU A 52 -6.62 15.45 2.32
CA LEU A 52 -7.70 16.29 1.79
C LEU A 52 -8.52 16.96 2.90
N LYS A 53 -8.76 16.28 4.04
CA LYS A 53 -9.45 16.87 5.19
C LYS A 53 -8.65 17.97 5.87
N GLN A 54 -7.32 17.83 5.95
CA GLN A 54 -6.44 18.85 6.53
C GLN A 54 -6.39 20.13 5.68
N LYS A 55 -6.37 20.00 4.34
CA LYS A 55 -6.35 21.16 3.43
C LYS A 55 -7.66 21.97 3.40
N LYS A 56 -8.76 21.41 3.90
CA LYS A 56 -10.08 22.08 3.97
C LYS A 56 -10.30 22.82 5.29
N LYS A 57 -9.36 22.75 6.23
CA LYS A 57 -9.41 23.37 7.54
C LYS A 57 -8.44 24.55 7.59
#